data_AF-A0A2V8RPV5-F1
#
_entry.id   AF-A0A2V8RPV5-F1
#
_cell.length_a   1.000
_cell.length_b   1.000
_cell.length_c   1.000
_cell.angle_alpha   90.00
_cell.angle_beta   90.00
_cell.angle_gamma   90.00
#
_symmetry.space_group_name_H-M   'P 1'
#
loop_
_entity.id
_entity.type
_entity.pdbx_description
1 polymer ?
#
loop_
_entity_poly.entity_id
_entity_poly.type
_entity_poly.pdbx_seq_one_letter_code
_entity_poly.pdbx_strand_id
1 'polypeptide(L)'
;MLYIYYNGDLLDIPRSNNHLALGFIDDIGYGVRGLTPEGNTARLEEMLAKAEEWRRKHGAQFEKSKYILIHFTRNRNIRTDAAICIEGT
;
A
#
# COMPACT_ATOMS: atom_id res chain seq x y z
N MET A 1 6.85 -1.36 22.68
CA MET A 1 8.13 -1.42 21.95
C MET A 1 8.34 -2.72 21.14
N LEU A 2 7.45 -3.74 21.20
CA LEU A 2 7.52 -4.92 20.32
C LEU A 2 6.86 -4.74 18.94
N TYR A 3 5.95 -3.76 18.82
CA TYR A 3 5.08 -3.59 17.65
C TYR A 3 5.82 -3.12 16.38
N ILE A 4 6.90 -2.32 16.56
CA ILE A 4 7.71 -1.81 15.44
C ILE A 4 8.45 -2.94 14.73
N TYR A 5 8.90 -3.96 15.46
CA TYR A 5 9.59 -5.12 14.88
C TYR A 5 8.62 -6.01 14.09
N TYR A 6 7.37 -6.10 14.55
CA TYR A 6 6.32 -6.85 13.87
C TYR A 6 5.93 -6.18 12.55
N ASN A 7 5.80 -4.86 12.51
CA ASN A 7 5.48 -4.14 11.26
C ASN A 7 6.69 -3.89 10.35
N GLY A 8 7.91 -4.25 10.79
CA GLY A 8 9.14 -4.04 10.02
C GLY A 8 9.16 -4.78 8.69
N ASP A 9 8.62 -6.00 8.63
CA ASP A 9 8.53 -6.79 7.40
C ASP A 9 7.63 -6.13 6.35
N LEU A 10 6.58 -5.41 6.79
CA LEU A 10 5.69 -4.68 5.90
C LEU A 10 6.41 -3.48 5.26
N LEU A 11 7.38 -2.89 5.96
CA LEU A 11 8.24 -1.81 5.43
C LEU A 11 9.29 -2.31 4.43
N ASP A 12 9.56 -3.62 4.34
CA ASP A 12 10.48 -4.23 3.36
C ASP A 12 9.77 -4.70 2.07
N ILE A 13 8.43 -4.63 2.01
CA ILE A 13 7.65 -4.92 0.80
C ILE A 13 8.04 -4.01 -0.39
N PRO A 14 8.20 -2.68 -0.21
CA PRO A 14 8.75 -1.81 -1.25
C PRO A 14 10.27 -1.99 -1.42
N ARG A 15 10.66 -2.74 -2.45
CA ARG A 15 12.08 -2.98 -2.78
C ARG A 15 12.66 -2.08 -3.88
N SER A 16 11.93 -1.07 -4.33
CA SER A 16 12.31 -0.25 -5.48
C SER A 16 12.41 1.23 -5.11
N ASN A 17 13.35 1.96 -5.71
CA ASN A 17 13.57 3.41 -5.52
C ASN A 17 12.33 4.27 -5.85
N ASN A 18 11.34 3.69 -6.54
CA ASN A 18 10.08 4.36 -6.88
C ASN A 18 8.95 4.06 -5.90
N HIS A 19 9.19 3.25 -4.87
CA HIS A 19 8.20 2.91 -3.87
C HIS A 19 8.56 3.58 -2.54
N LEU A 20 7.53 3.92 -1.77
CA LEU A 20 7.62 4.51 -0.45
C LEU A 20 6.81 3.61 0.48
N ALA A 21 7.37 3.25 1.64
CA ALA A 21 6.60 2.77 2.77
C ALA A 21 6.78 3.74 3.93
N LEU A 22 5.68 4.02 4.61
CA LEU A 22 5.65 4.79 5.85
C LEU A 22 4.87 3.97 6.88
N GLY A 23 5.45 3.76 8.06
CA GLY A 23 4.76 3.09 9.16
C GLY A 23 4.80 3.95 10.40
N PHE A 24 3.66 4.08 11.08
CA PHE A 24 3.57 4.72 12.40
C PHE A 24 2.76 3.86 13.35
N ILE A 25 3.47 3.19 14.27
CA ILE A 25 2.91 2.27 15.28
C ILE A 25 2.03 1.20 14.64
N ASP A 26 0.73 1.46 14.49
CA ASP A 26 -0.28 0.54 13.93
C ASP A 26 -0.63 0.84 12.46
N ASP A 27 -0.35 2.05 11.98
CA ASP A 27 -0.72 2.50 10.65
C ASP A 27 0.43 2.30 9.65
N ILE A 28 0.10 1.82 8.45
CA ILE A 28 1.07 1.61 7.37
C ILE A 28 0.52 2.22 6.09
N GLY A 29 1.33 3.04 5.43
CA GLY A 29 1.06 3.65 4.15
C GLY A 29 2.05 3.18 3.09
N TYR A 30 1.54 2.82 1.92
CA TYR A 30 2.35 2.53 0.74
C TYR A 30 2.17 3.63 -0.29
N GLY A 31 3.26 4.02 -0.94
CA GLY A 31 3.29 4.98 -2.02
C GLY A 31 4.05 4.41 -3.21
N VAL A 32 3.55 4.65 -4.42
CA VAL A 32 4.25 4.29 -5.66
C VAL A 32 4.30 5.52 -6.55
N ARG A 33 5.46 5.77 -7.14
CA ARG A 33 5.67 6.84 -8.11
C ARG A 33 5.84 6.26 -9.51
N GLY A 34 4.96 6.67 -10.42
CA GLY A 34 5.02 6.31 -11.84
C GLY A 34 4.27 7.29 -12.72
N LEU A 35 4.43 7.13 -14.03
CA LEU A 35 3.90 8.04 -15.06
C LEU A 35 2.41 7.83 -15.34
N THR A 36 1.89 6.63 -15.05
CA THR A 36 0.48 6.28 -15.26
C THR A 36 -0.18 5.87 -13.95
N PRO A 37 -1.40 6.37 -13.67
CA PRO A 37 -2.14 6.01 -12.47
C PRO A 37 -2.48 4.52 -12.45
N GLU A 38 -2.81 3.91 -13.58
CA GLU A 38 -3.12 2.48 -13.68
C GLU A 38 -1.92 1.61 -13.30
N GLY A 39 -0.72 1.99 -13.76
CA GLY A 39 0.51 1.28 -13.41
C GLY A 39 0.89 1.43 -11.94
N ASN A 40 0.55 2.57 -11.31
CA ASN A 40 0.75 2.78 -9.89
C ASN A 40 -0.24 1.96 -9.05
N THR A 41 -1.51 1.94 -9.46
CA THR A 41 -2.58 1.16 -8.84
C THR A 41 -2.27 -0.34 -8.89
N ALA A 42 -1.86 -0.87 -10.05
CA ALA A 42 -1.49 -2.29 -10.19
C ALA A 42 -0.32 -2.68 -9.26
N ARG A 43 0.69 -1.80 -9.12
CA ARG A 43 1.80 -2.03 -8.19
C ARG A 43 1.35 -1.95 -6.73
N LEU A 44 0.47 -1.02 -6.39
CA LEU A 44 -0.10 -0.93 -5.04
C LEU A 44 -0.96 -2.16 -4.72
N GLU A 45 -1.70 -2.71 -5.69
CA GLU A 45 -2.43 -3.99 -5.56
C GLU A 45 -1.48 -5.15 -5.26
N GLU A 46 -0.37 -5.28 -5.99
CA GLU A 46 0.65 -6.31 -5.70
C GLU A 46 1.26 -6.16 -4.31
N MET A 47 1.54 -4.92 -3.87
CA MET A 47 2.07 -4.65 -2.53
C MET A 47 1.04 -4.99 -1.46
N LEU A 48 -0.23 -4.67 -1.70
CA LEU A 48 -1.31 -4.99 -0.79
C LEU A 48 -1.53 -6.51 -0.67
N ALA A 49 -1.46 -7.25 -1.78
CA ALA A 49 -1.56 -8.70 -1.77
C ALA A 49 -0.45 -9.34 -0.91
N LYS A 50 0.78 -8.83 -1.00
CA LYS A 50 1.90 -9.26 -0.15
C LYS A 50 1.66 -8.93 1.33
N ALA A 51 1.12 -7.74 1.61
CA ALA A 51 0.76 -7.34 2.97
C ALA A 51 -0.34 -8.27 3.55
N GLU A 52 -1.37 -8.61 2.77
CA GLU A 52 -2.41 -9.58 3.18
C GLU A 52 -1.85 -10.99 3.41
N GLU A 53 -0.91 -11.45 2.58
CA GLU A 53 -0.23 -12.73 2.82
C GLU A 53 0.56 -12.71 4.13
N TRP A 54 1.31 -11.64 4.36
CA TRP A 54 2.06 -11.44 5.60
C TRP A 54 1.13 -11.42 6.81
N ARG A 55 0.00 -10.70 6.71
CA ARG A 55 -1.04 -10.63 7.73
C ARG A 55 -1.56 -12.01 8.08
N ARG A 56 -1.88 -12.83 7.08
CA ARG A 56 -2.35 -14.20 7.26
C ARG A 56 -1.31 -15.09 7.95
N LYS A 57 -0.02 -14.91 7.62
CA LYS A 57 1.09 -15.67 8.24
C LYS A 57 1.32 -15.31 9.70
N HIS A 58 1.12 -14.05 10.08
CA HIS A 58 1.42 -13.57 11.43
C HIS A 58 0.19 -13.46 12.33
N GLY A 59 -1.02 -13.63 11.80
CA GLY A 59 -2.27 -13.55 12.57
C GLY A 59 -2.72 -12.12 12.86
N ALA A 60 -2.24 -11.14 12.10
CA ALA A 60 -2.70 -9.75 12.18
C ALA A 60 -4.08 -9.58 11.54
N GLN A 61 -4.78 -8.48 11.83
CA GLN A 61 -6.01 -8.09 11.15
C GLN A 61 -5.89 -6.65 10.68
N PHE A 62 -6.08 -6.43 9.38
CA PHE A 62 -6.14 -5.09 8.81
C PHE A 62 -7.59 -4.65 8.71
N GLU A 63 -7.84 -3.40 9.06
CA GLU A 63 -9.16 -2.79 8.96
C GLU A 63 -9.36 -2.22 7.55
N LYS A 64 -9.82 -3.06 6.62
CA LYS A 64 -10.02 -2.71 5.20
C LYS A 64 -10.93 -1.49 4.98
N SER A 65 -11.87 -1.25 5.89
CA SER A 65 -12.76 -0.07 5.84
C SER A 65 -12.03 1.26 5.98
N LYS A 66 -10.81 1.25 6.53
CA LYS A 66 -9.96 2.44 6.67
C LYS A 66 -8.97 2.62 5.52
N TYR A 67 -9.03 1.81 4.47
CA TYR A 67 -8.09 1.94 3.37
C TYR A 67 -8.45 3.17 2.55
N ILE A 68 -7.44 4.02 2.31
CA ILE A 68 -7.60 5.25 1.54
C ILE A 68 -6.57 5.23 0.42
N LEU A 69 -7.05 5.31 -0.83
CA LEU A 69 -6.20 5.52 -1.99
C LEU A 69 -6.13 7.03 -2.30
N ILE A 70 -4.92 7.57 -2.36
CA ILE A 70 -4.70 8.99 -2.66
C ILE A 70 -3.77 9.10 -3.88
N HIS A 71 -4.27 9.71 -4.95
CA HIS A 71 -3.48 10.00 -6.16
C HIS A 71 -2.89 11.40 -6.08
N PHE A 72 -1.57 11.50 -5.96
CA PHE A 72 -0.86 12.77 -6.06
C PHE A 72 -0.39 13.01 -7.50
N THR A 73 -0.98 14.00 -8.19
CA THR A 73 -0.56 14.41 -9.53
C THR A 73 -0.31 15.90 -9.61
N ARG A 74 0.79 16.30 -10.25
CA ARG A 74 1.05 17.70 -10.61
C ARG A 74 0.27 18.14 -11.86
N ASN A 75 -0.18 17.18 -12.67
CA ASN A 75 -0.87 17.43 -13.93
C ASN A 75 -2.38 17.22 -13.75
N ARG A 76 -3.15 18.31 -13.85
CA ARG A 76 -4.62 18.32 -13.67
C ARG A 76 -5.36 17.60 -14.81
N ASN A 77 -4.69 17.31 -15.92
CA ASN A 77 -5.26 16.60 -17.07
C ASN A 77 -5.09 15.08 -17.00
N ILE A 78 -4.36 14.55 -16.00
CA ILE A 78 -4.24 13.10 -15.81
C ILE A 78 -5.53 12.61 -15.16
N ARG A 79 -6.15 11.61 -15.78
CA ARG A 79 -7.33 10.95 -15.23
C ARG A 79 -6.91 10.10 -14.03
N THR A 80 -7.51 10.34 -12.87
CA THR A 80 -7.22 9.61 -11.63
C THR A 80 -8.35 8.65 -11.28
N ASP A 81 -8.95 8.01 -12.29
CA ASP A 81 -10.08 7.08 -12.12
C ASP A 81 -9.62 5.65 -11.80
N ALA A 82 -8.30 5.42 -11.73
CA ALA A 82 -7.75 4.12 -11.33
C ALA A 82 -8.08 3.83 -9.86
N ALA A 83 -8.84 2.76 -9.62
CA ALA A 83 -9.22 2.25 -8.30
C ALA A 83 -8.49 0.93 -8.01
N ILE A 84 -8.19 0.69 -6.74
CA ILE A 84 -7.63 -0.56 -6.24
C ILE A 84 -8.80 -1.46 -5.84
N CYS A 85 -8.87 -2.68 -6.37
CA CYS A 85 -9.85 -3.65 -5.94
C CYS A 85 -9.27 -4.45 -4.76
N ILE A 86 -9.85 -4.28 -3.57
CA ILE A 86 -9.46 -5.05 -2.39
C ILE A 86 -10.43 -6.21 -2.29
N GLU A 87 -9.98 -7.43 -2.59
CA GLU A 87 -10.86 -8.62 -2.47
C GLU A 87 -11.45 -8.67 -1.05
N GLY A 88 -12.78 -8.50 -0.98
CA GLY A 88 -13.50 -8.45 0.29
C GLY A 88 -14.78 -7.62 0.36
N THR A 89 -15.24 -6.92 -0.70
CA THR A 89 -16.65 -6.49 -0.86
C THR A 89 -16.94 -6.21 -2.34
#